data_AF-A0A3D0ESJ0-F1
#
_entry.id   AF-A0A3D0ESJ0-F1
#
_cell.length_a   1.000
_cell.length_b   1.000
_cell.length_c   1.000
_cell.angle_alpha   90.00
_cell.angle_beta   90.00
_cell.angle_gamma   90.00
#
_symmetry.space_group_name_H-M   'P 1'
#
loop_
_entity.id
_entity.type
_entity.pdbx_description
1 polymer ?
#
loop_
_entity_poly.entity_id
_entity_poly.type
_entity_poly.pdbx_seq_one_letter_code
_entity_poly.pdbx_strand_id
1 'polypeptide(L)'
;MSFYTSLTGLNAATTELAVTSNNIANSATAGFKRSSASFGDIFATSPLQRASAVVGQGVALKEVSQEFSQGFVQFSSNSLDLAITGDGFFPLESADGTKIYTRNGAFMLNEQNQMVNAAGQALQSLPVDSTNKADFSQPPSALSIPRQTVSEFRATTEVELGLNLPSDVEPITAIFSPNKPDSYHRTTSLTVYGASGSQHLATIYYVKTQNASADNPTNKWQTYVYIDGEQVDPELIQSTDTGGDEFFVNKYGELKTRSELEFLQKNSSDSSQYLVTQGTIYRKYSYDMLSDPIKSAPATLVVQSIASDTRDALALAGGSNGVDLSAKTRAQMRDLFQLSVDGSAYVSVGLENLVGRVGNDALSGQEIASELTKVINERFGDGREFDLSDFIDAAGASTGVTLNLTRDYDQGDANKITLAVNLGEVLALAKTAGDIDIDFADSMLSPEQLSTALNKYLNAGYGNTIPANMNDFEVEYDFARQGFRFTQDGENSLHVTTTGVQSAFGVENVDLTGADSLAEIDPVGASDNDPAIKLLGNIIPNGNLIRETRDQRSGITVTFSD
;
A
#
# COMPACT_ATOMS: atom_id res chain seq x y z
N MET A 1 67.16 34.65 55.37
CA MET A 1 65.81 34.32 54.87
C MET A 1 65.27 35.32 53.84
N SER A 2 65.63 36.62 53.87
CA SER A 2 65.15 37.61 52.87
C SER A 2 65.67 37.40 51.44
N PHE A 3 66.90 36.89 51.27
CA PHE A 3 67.48 36.64 49.94
C PHE A 3 66.72 35.57 49.16
N TYR A 4 66.21 34.53 49.84
CA TYR A 4 65.39 33.48 49.22
C TYR A 4 64.05 34.05 48.75
N THR A 5 63.40 34.89 49.56
CA THR A 5 62.16 35.59 49.19
C THR A 5 62.38 36.47 47.94
N SER A 6 63.45 37.27 47.90
CA SER A 6 63.79 38.08 46.73
C SER A 6 64.14 37.25 45.49
N LEU A 7 64.86 36.12 45.65
CA LEU A 7 65.20 35.22 44.54
C LEU A 7 63.95 34.58 43.93
N THR A 8 63.01 34.14 44.75
CA THR A 8 61.73 33.58 44.26
C THR A 8 60.91 34.62 43.49
N GLY A 9 60.90 35.88 43.93
CA GLY A 9 60.27 36.98 43.19
C GLY A 9 60.93 37.27 41.84
N LEU A 10 62.27 37.26 41.78
CA LEU A 10 63.01 37.45 40.52
C LEU A 10 62.74 36.32 39.53
N ASN A 11 62.68 35.06 40.00
CA ASN A 11 62.35 33.92 39.17
C ASN A 11 60.91 34.01 38.64
N ALA A 12 59.94 34.42 39.47
CA ALA A 12 58.56 34.64 39.04
C ALA A 12 58.47 35.72 37.94
N ALA A 13 59.12 36.87 38.14
CA ALA A 13 59.17 37.93 37.12
C ALA A 13 59.82 37.45 35.81
N THR A 14 60.88 36.62 35.90
CA THR A 14 61.52 36.03 34.72
C THR A 14 60.56 35.12 33.95
N THR A 15 59.77 34.30 34.65
CA THR A 15 58.76 33.43 34.00
C THR A 15 57.62 34.24 33.38
N GLU A 16 57.15 35.30 34.02
CA GLU A 16 56.12 36.18 33.47
C GLU A 16 56.60 36.89 32.20
N LEU A 17 57.85 37.38 32.21
CA LEU A 17 58.48 37.96 31.04
C LEU A 17 58.65 36.93 29.91
N ALA A 18 59.00 35.69 30.23
CA ALA A 18 59.13 34.63 29.23
C ALA A 18 57.78 34.30 28.56
N VAL A 19 56.71 34.16 29.35
CA VAL A 19 55.35 33.92 28.83
C VAL A 19 54.86 35.10 27.98
N THR A 20 55.07 36.33 28.46
CA THR A 20 54.71 37.54 27.71
C THR A 20 55.50 37.67 26.41
N SER A 21 56.80 37.38 26.44
CA SER A 21 57.66 37.41 25.25
C SER A 21 57.21 36.37 24.22
N ASN A 22 56.84 35.16 24.66
CA ASN A 22 56.32 34.12 23.77
C ASN A 22 54.99 34.52 23.12
N ASN A 23 54.08 35.14 23.89
CA ASN A 23 52.81 35.66 23.37
C ASN A 23 53.02 36.74 22.31
N ILE A 24 53.94 37.68 22.54
CA ILE A 24 54.26 38.76 21.59
C ILE A 24 54.88 38.16 20.31
N ALA A 25 55.82 37.23 20.47
CA ALA A 25 56.50 36.58 19.34
C ALA A 25 55.53 35.81 18.43
N ASN A 26 54.48 35.20 19.01
CA ASN A 26 53.48 34.42 18.26
C ASN A 26 52.19 35.20 17.94
N SER A 27 52.19 36.52 18.07
CA SER A 27 51.00 37.36 17.82
C SER A 27 50.45 37.25 16.39
N ALA A 28 51.30 36.91 15.41
CA ALA A 28 50.92 36.72 14.02
C ALA A 28 50.65 35.24 13.65
N THR A 29 50.86 34.29 14.57
CA THR A 29 50.68 32.87 14.30
C THR A 29 49.20 32.50 14.35
N ALA A 30 48.65 32.03 13.23
CA ALA A 30 47.26 31.59 13.16
C ALA A 30 46.98 30.43 14.11
N GLY A 31 45.87 30.52 14.86
CA GLY A 31 45.47 29.50 15.83
C GLY A 31 46.25 29.51 17.15
N PHE A 32 47.15 30.47 17.39
CA PHE A 32 47.86 30.62 18.66
C PHE A 32 46.88 30.96 19.80
N LYS A 33 47.06 30.31 20.96
CA LYS A 33 46.32 30.59 22.20
C LYS A 33 47.26 31.22 23.20
N ARG A 34 46.92 32.43 23.64
CA ARG A 34 47.72 33.21 24.59
C ARG A 34 47.86 32.44 25.90
N SER A 35 49.06 32.45 26.48
CA SER A 35 49.29 31.91 27.82
C SER A 35 49.36 32.99 28.90
N SER A 36 48.96 32.66 30.12
CA SER A 36 49.10 33.51 31.31
C SER A 36 49.80 32.73 32.43
N ALA A 37 50.72 33.37 33.14
CA ALA A 37 51.37 32.78 34.31
C ALA A 37 50.54 33.10 35.57
N SER A 38 50.25 32.08 36.38
CA SER A 38 49.59 32.22 37.67
C SER A 38 50.58 31.92 38.79
N PHE A 39 50.61 32.78 39.81
CA PHE A 39 51.55 32.68 40.91
C PHE A 39 50.81 32.44 42.23
N GLY A 40 51.44 31.70 43.14
CA GLY A 40 50.96 31.47 44.51
C GLY A 40 52.01 31.87 45.53
N ASP A 41 51.57 32.34 46.69
CA ASP A 41 52.46 32.62 47.81
C ASP A 41 53.00 31.33 48.44
N ILE A 42 54.23 31.37 48.91
CA ILE A 42 54.83 30.27 49.66
C ILE A 42 54.64 30.57 51.14
N PHE A 43 53.82 29.76 51.81
CA PHE A 43 53.58 29.87 53.25
C PHE A 43 54.02 28.59 53.96
N ALA A 44 54.79 28.73 55.04
CA ALA A 44 55.17 27.62 55.91
C ALA A 44 54.41 27.77 57.24
N THR A 45 53.20 27.19 57.34
CA THR A 45 52.53 27.05 58.64
C THR A 45 52.98 25.76 59.30
N SER A 46 53.69 25.86 60.43
CA SER A 46 53.67 24.76 61.40
C SER A 46 52.28 24.72 62.05
N PRO A 47 51.63 23.55 62.24
CA PRO A 47 50.30 23.44 62.87
C PRO A 47 50.17 24.08 64.26
N LEU A 48 51.29 24.41 64.91
CA LEU A 48 51.37 25.03 66.23
C LEU A 48 51.59 26.56 66.19
N GLN A 49 51.75 27.18 65.01
CA GLN A 49 52.02 28.61 64.86
C GLN A 49 50.79 29.40 64.40
N ARG A 50 50.57 30.59 65.00
CA ARG A 50 49.51 31.52 64.58
C ARG A 50 49.89 32.15 63.23
N ALA A 51 48.99 32.07 62.25
CA ALA A 51 49.21 32.59 60.88
C ALA A 51 49.55 34.10 60.85
N SER A 52 49.08 34.89 61.82
CA SER A 52 49.39 36.33 61.94
C SER A 52 50.82 36.65 62.38
N ALA A 53 51.60 35.65 62.82
CA ALA A 53 52.96 35.84 63.34
C ALA A 53 54.06 35.32 62.39
N VAL A 54 53.70 34.78 61.22
CA VAL A 54 54.64 34.17 60.27
C VAL A 54 54.79 35.05 59.03
N VAL A 55 56.03 35.40 58.70
CA VAL A 55 56.36 36.16 57.48
C VAL A 55 56.40 35.20 56.28
N GLY A 56 55.78 35.57 55.17
CA GLY A 56 55.73 34.77 53.94
C GLY A 56 57.12 34.40 53.39
N GLN A 57 57.23 33.23 52.76
CA GLN A 57 58.50 32.68 52.28
C GLN A 57 58.77 32.90 50.78
N GLY A 58 57.93 33.69 50.11
CA GLY A 58 58.14 34.08 48.71
C GLY A 58 56.96 33.71 47.84
N VAL A 59 57.23 33.51 46.56
CA VAL A 59 56.24 33.21 45.52
C VAL A 59 56.71 32.05 44.65
N ALA A 60 55.79 31.19 44.22
CA ALA A 60 56.07 30.12 43.28
C ALA A 60 55.15 30.23 42.06
N LEU A 61 55.64 29.80 40.90
CA LEU A 61 54.79 29.59 39.73
C LEU A 61 53.83 28.43 40.05
N LYS A 62 52.53 28.70 39.99
CA LYS A 62 51.49 27.70 40.18
C LYS A 62 51.23 26.95 38.88
N GLU A 63 51.01 27.69 37.80
CA GLU A 63 50.65 27.14 36.49
C GLU A 63 50.88 28.19 35.39
N VAL A 64 51.14 27.73 34.16
CA VAL A 64 50.99 28.54 32.94
C VAL A 64 49.77 28.02 32.20
N SER A 65 48.67 28.78 32.25
CA SER A 65 47.40 28.38 31.63
C SER A 65 47.25 29.02 30.26
N GLN A 66 46.66 28.28 29.31
CA GLN A 66 46.28 28.80 27.99
C GLN A 66 44.86 29.38 28.04
N GLU A 67 44.66 30.52 27.37
CA GLU A 67 43.37 31.16 27.22
C GLU A 67 42.72 30.77 25.88
N PHE A 68 41.54 30.16 25.94
CA PHE A 68 40.84 29.63 24.76
C PHE A 68 39.83 30.58 24.12
N SER A 69 39.83 31.85 24.48
CA SER A 69 38.94 32.87 23.89
C SER A 69 39.03 32.94 22.36
N GLN A 70 37.91 33.29 21.72
CA GLN A 70 37.81 33.38 20.25
C GLN A 70 38.55 34.62 19.74
N GLY A 71 39.43 34.41 18.75
CA GLY A 71 40.11 35.49 18.03
C GLY A 71 39.30 35.98 16.82
N PHE A 72 39.77 37.06 16.20
CA PHE A 72 39.22 37.57 14.95
C PHE A 72 39.48 36.60 13.79
N VAL A 73 38.49 36.39 12.92
CA VAL A 73 38.62 35.56 11.71
C VAL A 73 38.90 36.48 10.52
N GLN A 74 40.00 36.22 9.81
CA GLN A 74 40.37 36.92 8.58
C GLN A 74 40.11 36.03 7.38
N PHE A 75 39.51 36.57 6.33
CA PHE A 75 39.32 35.85 5.07
C PHE A 75 40.64 35.68 4.32
N SER A 76 40.88 34.50 3.77
CA SER A 76 41.99 34.23 2.85
C SER A 76 41.48 33.96 1.44
N SER A 77 42.39 33.97 0.46
CA SER A 77 42.08 33.63 -0.94
C SER A 77 42.22 32.13 -1.24
N ASN A 78 42.66 31.33 -0.27
CA ASN A 78 42.80 29.89 -0.43
C ASN A 78 41.50 29.19 -0.02
N SER A 79 40.99 28.31 -0.88
CA SER A 79 39.72 27.61 -0.64
C SER A 79 39.80 26.54 0.46
N LEU A 80 41.01 26.06 0.76
CA LEU A 80 41.25 25.02 1.75
C LEU A 80 41.56 25.58 3.16
N ASP A 81 41.60 26.91 3.32
CA ASP A 81 41.79 27.52 4.63
C ASP A 81 40.46 27.54 5.38
N LEU A 82 40.45 26.93 6.56
CA LEU A 82 39.26 26.78 7.40
C LEU A 82 39.47 27.48 8.75
N ALA A 83 38.38 28.03 9.30
CA ALA A 83 38.37 28.60 10.65
C ALA A 83 37.16 28.08 11.42
N ILE A 84 37.37 27.70 12.69
CA ILE A 84 36.29 27.29 13.60
C ILE A 84 35.82 28.52 14.37
N THR A 85 34.53 28.84 14.26
CA THR A 85 33.85 29.83 15.09
C THR A 85 33.18 29.13 16.26
N GLY A 86 33.55 29.50 17.49
CA GLY A 86 33.07 28.84 18.71
C GLY A 86 34.05 27.78 19.21
N ASP A 87 33.57 26.83 19.99
CA ASP A 87 34.38 25.75 20.58
C ASP A 87 34.66 24.62 19.57
N GLY A 88 35.74 23.85 19.78
CA GLY A 88 36.14 22.76 18.89
C GLY A 88 37.61 22.81 18.44
N PHE A 89 38.08 21.75 17.78
CA PHE A 89 39.43 21.66 17.18
C PHE A 89 39.36 20.80 15.92
N PHE A 90 40.29 21.02 15.00
CA PHE A 90 40.51 20.11 13.88
C PHE A 90 41.29 18.88 14.35
N PRO A 91 40.75 17.67 14.19
CA PRO A 91 41.48 16.44 14.45
C PRO A 91 42.44 16.14 13.30
N LEU A 92 43.72 15.97 13.62
CA LEU A 92 44.79 15.60 12.71
C LEU A 92 45.37 14.26 13.11
N GLU A 93 45.90 13.54 12.14
CA GLU A 93 46.68 12.32 12.36
C GLU A 93 48.02 12.43 11.64
N SER A 94 49.09 12.16 12.37
CA SER A 94 50.44 12.06 11.81
C SER A 94 50.66 10.69 11.17
N ALA A 95 51.69 10.55 10.33
CA ALA A 95 51.97 9.30 9.61
C ALA A 95 52.29 8.10 10.54
N ASP A 96 52.62 8.36 11.80
CA ASP A 96 52.83 7.40 12.88
C ASP A 96 51.54 6.99 13.61
N GLY A 97 50.38 7.54 13.23
CA GLY A 97 49.08 7.30 13.88
C GLY A 97 48.81 8.18 15.10
N THR A 98 49.69 9.15 15.41
CA THR A 98 49.48 10.06 16.54
C THR A 98 48.37 11.06 16.22
N LYS A 99 47.32 11.06 17.05
CA LYS A 99 46.19 12.00 16.96
C LYS A 99 46.53 13.33 17.62
N ILE A 100 46.35 14.42 16.88
CA ILE A 100 46.70 15.79 17.29
C ILE A 100 45.49 16.69 17.06
N TYR A 101 45.30 17.69 17.89
CA TYR A 101 44.21 18.66 17.74
C TYR A 101 44.79 20.05 17.52
N THR A 102 44.30 20.75 16.51
CA THR A 102 44.76 22.11 16.19
C THR A 102 43.60 23.07 15.94
N ARG A 103 43.85 24.36 16.18
CA ARG A 103 42.98 25.46 15.75
C ARG A 103 43.45 26.12 14.46
N ASN A 104 44.67 25.82 14.01
CA ASN A 104 45.19 26.33 12.76
C ASN A 104 44.59 25.51 11.61
N GLY A 105 43.76 26.16 10.79
CA GLY A 105 43.12 25.52 9.63
C GLY A 105 43.74 25.87 8.29
N ALA A 106 45.04 26.20 8.26
CA ALA A 106 45.80 26.32 7.03
C ALA A 106 46.14 24.93 6.46
N PHE A 107 45.34 24.46 5.51
CA PHE A 107 45.47 23.14 4.89
C PHE A 107 45.88 23.22 3.41
N MET A 108 46.53 22.15 2.95
CA MET A 108 46.96 21.96 1.56
C MET A 108 46.71 20.50 1.15
N LEU A 109 46.67 20.24 -0.16
CA LEU A 109 46.58 18.87 -0.68
C LEU A 109 47.97 18.28 -0.86
N ASN A 110 48.18 17.06 -0.36
CA ASN A 110 49.38 16.27 -0.65
C ASN A 110 49.25 15.51 -1.99
N GLU A 111 50.29 14.75 -2.36
CA GLU A 111 50.31 13.92 -3.58
C GLU A 111 49.22 12.84 -3.60
N GLN A 112 48.77 12.40 -2.42
CA GLN A 112 47.68 11.43 -2.25
C GLN A 112 46.30 12.10 -2.25
N ASN A 113 46.21 13.39 -2.58
CA ASN A 113 45.02 14.24 -2.52
C ASN A 113 44.34 14.24 -1.14
N GLN A 114 45.11 14.08 -0.07
CA GLN A 114 44.64 14.23 1.30
C GLN A 114 44.84 15.67 1.75
N MET A 115 43.89 16.22 2.51
CA MET A 115 44.06 17.52 3.15
C MET A 115 45.02 17.37 4.33
N VAL A 116 46.19 18.00 4.23
CA VAL A 116 47.24 17.98 5.24
C VAL A 116 47.57 19.39 5.70
N ASN A 117 48.12 19.53 6.91
CA ASN A 117 48.72 20.79 7.35
C ASN A 117 50.15 20.94 6.81
N ALA A 118 50.81 22.08 7.10
CA ALA A 118 52.19 22.34 6.70
C ALA A 118 53.23 21.33 7.26
N ALA A 119 52.88 20.55 8.28
CA ALA A 119 53.71 19.48 8.84
C ALA A 119 53.43 18.10 8.22
N GLY A 120 52.54 18.01 7.22
CA GLY A 120 52.16 16.76 6.56
C GLY A 120 51.17 15.89 7.32
N GLN A 121 50.56 16.41 8.40
CA GLN A 121 49.57 15.69 9.20
C GLN A 121 48.19 15.80 8.54
N ALA A 122 47.49 14.68 8.38
CA ALA A 122 46.23 14.61 7.65
C ALA A 122 45.02 14.98 8.51
N LEU A 123 44.15 15.83 7.96
CA LEU A 123 42.85 16.18 8.54
C LEU A 123 41.94 14.96 8.56
N GLN A 124 41.41 14.64 9.74
CA GLN A 124 40.50 13.52 9.91
C GLN A 124 39.05 13.98 9.72
N SER A 125 38.29 13.23 8.92
CA SER A 125 36.85 13.43 8.71
C SER A 125 36.12 12.10 8.75
N LEU A 126 34.82 12.15 9.03
CA LEU A 126 33.97 10.98 8.83
C LEU A 126 33.80 10.72 7.32
N PRO A 127 33.71 9.44 6.90
CA PRO A 127 33.36 9.11 5.52
C PRO A 127 31.92 9.51 5.22
N VAL A 128 31.60 9.60 3.93
CA VAL A 128 30.22 9.82 3.46
C VAL A 128 29.57 8.48 3.09
N ASP A 129 28.29 8.34 3.43
CA ASP A 129 27.45 7.21 3.05
C ASP A 129 26.95 7.33 1.60
N SER A 130 26.22 6.31 1.12
CA SER A 130 25.62 6.27 -0.22
C SER A 130 24.54 7.35 -0.46
N THR A 131 24.15 8.10 0.57
CA THR A 131 23.24 9.25 0.47
C THR A 131 23.96 10.59 0.52
N ASN A 132 25.29 10.59 0.45
CA ASN A 132 26.17 11.75 0.60
C ASN A 132 26.05 12.44 1.98
N LYS A 133 25.74 11.67 3.04
CA LYS A 133 25.71 12.16 4.42
C LYS A 133 26.87 11.59 5.23
N ALA A 134 27.24 12.25 6.33
CA ALA A 134 28.30 11.76 7.21
C ALA A 134 27.88 10.43 7.89
N ASP A 135 28.72 9.41 7.76
CA ASP A 135 28.52 8.12 8.42
C ASP A 135 29.18 8.12 9.80
N PHE A 136 28.36 8.18 10.85
CA PHE A 136 28.81 8.15 12.25
C PHE A 136 29.11 6.74 12.77
N SER A 137 28.83 5.68 12.00
CA SER A 137 29.12 4.30 12.40
C SER A 137 30.59 3.92 12.18
N GLN A 138 31.31 4.67 11.34
CA GLN A 138 32.70 4.43 10.98
C GLN A 138 33.65 5.35 11.77
N PRO A 139 34.89 4.90 12.05
CA PRO A 139 35.90 5.78 12.61
C PRO A 139 36.29 6.90 11.62
N PRO A 140 36.64 8.11 12.10
CA PRO A 140 37.22 9.13 11.26
C PRO A 140 38.48 8.63 10.54
N SER A 141 38.65 9.06 9.30
CA SER A 141 39.81 8.73 8.45
C SER A 141 40.34 9.99 7.76
N ALA A 142 41.53 9.90 7.17
CA ALA A 142 42.15 11.03 6.48
C ALA A 142 41.25 11.53 5.33
N LEU A 143 40.88 12.81 5.37
CA LEU A 143 40.06 13.47 4.36
C LEU A 143 40.80 13.48 3.02
N SER A 144 40.36 12.64 2.11
CA SER A 144 40.82 12.61 0.72
C SER A 144 39.80 13.32 -0.16
N ILE A 145 40.29 14.20 -1.03
CA ILE A 145 39.52 14.81 -2.11
C ILE A 145 39.84 14.02 -3.38
N PRO A 146 39.03 13.02 -3.75
CA PRO A 146 39.30 12.26 -4.95
C PRO A 146 39.21 13.17 -6.18
N ARG A 147 40.16 13.01 -7.10
CA ARG A 147 40.09 13.61 -8.43
C ARG A 147 39.11 12.81 -9.28
N GLN A 148 37.81 12.87 -9.00
CA GLN A 148 36.82 12.29 -9.89
C GLN A 148 36.17 13.36 -10.76
N THR A 149 36.51 13.32 -12.05
CA THR A 149 35.74 13.96 -13.13
C THR A 149 34.64 13.03 -13.67
N VAL A 150 34.39 11.89 -13.03
CA VAL A 150 33.39 10.92 -13.50
C VAL A 150 32.29 10.80 -12.46
N SER A 151 31.27 11.65 -12.60
CA SER A 151 29.94 11.27 -12.15
C SER A 151 29.68 9.88 -12.71
N GLU A 152 29.31 8.92 -11.86
CA GLU A 152 28.79 7.65 -12.33
C GLU A 152 27.71 7.94 -13.38
N PHE A 153 27.77 7.22 -14.49
CA PHE A 153 26.79 7.39 -15.55
C PHE A 153 25.43 6.99 -15.00
N ARG A 154 24.51 7.95 -14.94
CA ARG A 154 23.13 7.68 -14.56
C ARG A 154 22.37 7.27 -15.81
N ALA A 155 21.89 6.03 -15.81
CA ALA A 155 21.02 5.55 -16.87
C ALA A 155 19.75 6.42 -16.95
N THR A 156 19.28 6.66 -18.17
CA THR A 156 18.00 7.34 -18.40
C THR A 156 16.87 6.44 -17.87
N THR A 157 16.11 6.92 -16.89
CA THR A 157 14.96 6.19 -16.31
C THR A 157 13.62 6.66 -16.87
N GLU A 158 13.54 7.90 -17.33
CA GLU A 158 12.30 8.53 -17.77
C GLU A 158 12.58 9.48 -18.94
N VAL A 159 11.64 9.52 -19.89
CA VAL A 159 11.68 10.41 -21.06
C VAL A 159 10.31 11.02 -21.27
N GLU A 160 10.21 12.33 -21.10
CA GLU A 160 8.99 13.11 -21.36
C GLU A 160 9.07 13.75 -22.75
N LEU A 161 8.02 13.59 -23.57
CA LEU A 161 7.97 14.08 -24.94
C LEU A 161 6.64 14.82 -25.21
N GLY A 162 6.75 16.11 -25.50
CA GLY A 162 5.65 16.89 -26.07
C GLY A 162 5.57 16.69 -27.59
N LEU A 163 4.40 16.28 -28.09
CA LEU A 163 4.17 16.04 -29.52
C LEU A 163 2.85 16.67 -30.02
N ASN A 164 2.86 17.10 -31.28
CA ASN A 164 1.68 17.57 -31.99
C ASN A 164 1.50 16.73 -33.27
N LEU A 165 0.45 15.90 -33.31
CA LEU A 165 0.18 14.99 -34.41
C LEU A 165 -0.90 15.55 -35.34
N PRO A 166 -0.72 15.48 -36.67
CA PRO A 166 -1.68 16.03 -37.63
C PRO A 166 -2.98 15.22 -37.66
N SER A 167 -4.13 15.87 -37.55
CA SER A 167 -5.43 15.17 -37.54
C SER A 167 -5.90 14.72 -38.92
N ASP A 168 -5.39 15.34 -39.99
CA ASP A 168 -5.84 15.23 -41.38
C ASP A 168 -5.15 14.13 -42.20
N VAL A 169 -4.19 13.40 -41.62
CA VAL A 169 -3.50 12.31 -42.32
C VAL A 169 -4.37 11.04 -42.38
N GLU A 170 -4.29 10.31 -43.49
CA GLU A 170 -5.02 9.04 -43.65
C GLU A 170 -4.37 7.90 -42.84
N PRO A 171 -5.17 6.98 -42.26
CA PRO A 171 -4.64 5.84 -41.53
C PRO A 171 -3.83 4.87 -42.40
N ILE A 172 -2.75 4.33 -41.85
CA ILE A 172 -1.96 3.27 -42.46
C ILE A 172 -2.41 1.93 -41.87
N THR A 173 -2.89 1.02 -42.72
CA THR A 173 -3.31 -0.34 -42.33
C THR A 173 -2.27 -1.40 -42.66
N ALA A 174 -1.19 -1.03 -43.33
CA ALA A 174 -0.07 -1.92 -43.61
C ALA A 174 0.69 -2.26 -42.32
N ILE A 175 1.32 -3.44 -42.30
CA ILE A 175 2.19 -3.85 -41.18
C ILE A 175 3.34 -2.84 -41.05
N PHE A 176 3.50 -2.29 -39.84
CA PHE A 176 4.56 -1.35 -39.51
C PHE A 176 5.95 -1.96 -39.78
N SER A 177 6.86 -1.16 -40.35
CA SER A 177 8.26 -1.53 -40.51
C SER A 177 9.16 -0.30 -40.48
N PRO A 178 10.15 -0.21 -39.57
CA PRO A 178 11.03 0.95 -39.48
C PRO A 178 11.84 1.19 -40.78
N ASN A 179 12.04 0.14 -41.59
CA ASN A 179 12.77 0.21 -42.85
C ASN A 179 11.91 0.68 -44.04
N LYS A 180 10.61 0.92 -43.85
CA LYS A 180 9.67 1.35 -44.88
C LYS A 180 9.05 2.70 -44.49
N PRO A 181 9.48 3.80 -45.12
CA PRO A 181 8.94 5.14 -44.83
C PRO A 181 7.42 5.25 -44.97
N ASP A 182 6.83 4.46 -45.87
CA ASP A 182 5.39 4.46 -46.12
C ASP A 182 4.58 3.76 -45.02
N SER A 183 5.24 3.18 -44.00
CA SER A 183 4.57 2.44 -42.91
C SER A 183 4.36 3.28 -41.64
N TYR A 184 4.78 4.54 -41.62
CA TYR A 184 4.61 5.45 -40.50
C TYR A 184 4.44 6.90 -40.95
N HIS A 185 3.81 7.75 -40.13
CA HIS A 185 3.57 9.15 -40.47
C HIS A 185 4.65 10.08 -39.96
N ARG A 186 5.12 9.82 -38.73
CA ARG A 186 6.12 10.65 -38.06
C ARG A 186 7.10 9.78 -37.29
N THR A 187 8.31 10.28 -37.14
CA THR A 187 9.33 9.70 -36.29
C THR A 187 10.04 10.80 -35.50
N THR A 188 10.38 10.49 -34.26
CA THR A 188 11.20 11.31 -33.37
C THR A 188 12.32 10.44 -32.84
N SER A 189 13.53 10.97 -32.80
CA SER A 189 14.67 10.26 -32.21
C SER A 189 15.28 11.08 -31.09
N LEU A 190 15.68 10.42 -30.02
CA LEU A 190 16.36 11.00 -28.88
C LEU A 190 17.46 10.06 -28.41
N THR A 191 18.49 10.63 -27.77
CA THR A 191 19.59 9.86 -27.22
C THR A 191 19.30 9.54 -25.75
N VAL A 192 19.20 8.26 -25.42
CA VAL A 192 19.15 7.78 -24.03
C VAL A 192 20.51 7.24 -23.62
N TYR A 193 20.80 7.25 -22.32
CA TYR A 193 22.08 6.79 -21.79
C TYR A 193 21.89 5.51 -20.98
N GLY A 194 22.73 4.52 -21.23
CA GLY A 194 22.80 3.30 -20.44
C GLY A 194 23.59 3.50 -19.14
N ALA A 195 23.57 2.50 -18.26
CA ALA A 195 24.31 2.52 -16.99
C ALA A 195 25.84 2.58 -17.17
N SER A 196 26.34 2.26 -18.36
CA SER A 196 27.77 2.37 -18.72
C SER A 196 28.15 3.73 -19.32
N GLY A 197 27.18 4.64 -19.48
CA GLY A 197 27.36 5.90 -20.21
C GLY A 197 27.27 5.78 -21.73
N SER A 198 27.04 4.56 -22.23
CA SER A 198 26.74 4.32 -23.64
C SER A 198 25.54 5.13 -24.09
N GLN A 199 25.70 5.84 -25.20
CA GLN A 199 24.60 6.49 -25.90
C GLN A 199 23.85 5.43 -26.71
N HIS A 200 22.55 5.37 -26.52
CA HIS A 200 21.63 4.56 -27.31
C HIS A 200 20.67 5.49 -28.04
N LEU A 201 20.37 5.20 -29.30
CA LEU A 201 19.42 5.98 -30.08
C LEU A 201 18.03 5.37 -29.90
N ALA A 202 17.16 6.08 -29.17
CA ALA A 202 15.76 5.73 -29.07
C ALA A 202 14.98 6.42 -30.19
N THR A 203 14.47 5.65 -31.14
CA THR A 203 13.64 6.11 -32.25
C THR A 203 12.20 5.68 -32.00
N ILE A 204 11.31 6.65 -32.00
CA ILE A 204 9.88 6.48 -31.79
C ILE A 204 9.18 6.74 -33.12
N TYR A 205 8.34 5.80 -33.55
CA TYR A 205 7.53 5.90 -34.75
C TYR A 205 6.05 6.05 -34.38
N TYR A 206 5.37 6.97 -35.05
CA TYR A 206 3.95 7.25 -34.84
C TYR A 206 3.18 6.90 -36.12
N VAL A 207 2.19 6.02 -35.96
CA VAL A 207 1.36 5.50 -37.05
C VAL A 207 -0.10 5.73 -36.72
N LYS A 208 -0.82 6.52 -37.52
CA LYS A 208 -2.27 6.63 -37.39
C LYS A 208 -2.93 5.35 -37.91
N THR A 209 -3.71 4.68 -37.08
CA THR A 209 -4.36 3.39 -37.40
C THR A 209 -5.86 3.52 -37.64
N GLN A 210 -6.48 4.59 -37.14
CA GLN A 210 -7.92 4.80 -37.31
C GLN A 210 -8.28 6.29 -37.34
N ASN A 211 -9.18 6.67 -38.26
CA ASN A 211 -9.85 7.97 -38.26
C ASN A 211 -11.02 7.98 -37.30
N ALA A 212 -11.31 9.16 -36.73
CA ALA A 212 -12.57 9.39 -36.05
C ALA A 212 -13.76 9.12 -36.99
N SER A 213 -14.77 8.43 -36.47
CA SER A 213 -16.02 8.06 -37.14
C SER A 213 -17.21 8.32 -36.20
N ALA A 214 -18.44 8.21 -36.71
CA ALA A 214 -19.64 8.38 -35.89
C ALA A 214 -19.70 7.38 -34.72
N ASP A 215 -19.18 6.16 -34.92
CA ASP A 215 -19.17 5.10 -33.90
C ASP A 215 -17.95 5.16 -32.98
N ASN A 216 -16.85 5.79 -33.42
CA ASN A 216 -15.67 6.03 -32.61
C ASN A 216 -15.14 7.45 -32.86
N PRO A 217 -15.43 8.44 -31.98
CA PRO A 217 -15.14 9.84 -32.23
C PRO A 217 -13.65 10.21 -32.11
N THR A 218 -12.75 9.23 -31.94
CA THR A 218 -11.32 9.47 -31.69
C THR A 218 -10.43 9.01 -32.85
N ASN A 219 -9.37 9.77 -33.12
CA ASN A 219 -8.29 9.31 -33.98
C ASN A 219 -7.36 8.41 -33.17
N LYS A 220 -7.01 7.24 -33.71
CA LYS A 220 -6.08 6.31 -33.05
C LYS A 220 -4.70 6.41 -33.66
N TRP A 221 -3.70 6.51 -32.78
CA TRP A 221 -2.28 6.53 -33.10
C TRP A 221 -1.59 5.40 -32.34
N GLN A 222 -0.88 4.56 -33.07
CA GLN A 222 -0.02 3.52 -32.54
C GLN A 222 1.42 4.03 -32.50
N THR A 223 2.09 3.74 -31.39
CA THR A 223 3.50 4.08 -31.19
C THR A 223 4.35 2.82 -31.21
N TYR A 224 5.49 2.89 -31.87
CA TYR A 224 6.52 1.85 -31.86
C TYR A 224 7.84 2.46 -31.40
N VAL A 225 8.47 1.85 -30.39
CA VAL A 225 9.72 2.34 -29.82
C VAL A 225 10.84 1.37 -30.19
N TYR A 226 11.93 1.91 -30.73
CA TYR A 226 13.13 1.17 -31.07
C TYR A 226 14.32 1.78 -30.34
N ILE A 227 15.13 0.96 -29.69
CA ILE A 227 16.40 1.37 -29.09
C ILE A 227 17.51 0.60 -29.81
N ASP A 228 18.44 1.31 -30.45
CA ASP A 228 19.52 0.73 -31.27
C ASP A 228 19.05 -0.26 -32.35
N GLY A 229 17.84 -0.05 -32.86
CA GLY A 229 17.24 -0.91 -33.89
C GLY A 229 16.53 -2.15 -33.35
N GLU A 230 16.52 -2.37 -32.04
CA GLU A 230 15.71 -3.39 -31.37
C GLU A 230 14.38 -2.80 -30.91
N GLN A 231 13.26 -3.47 -31.20
CA GLN A 231 11.95 -3.00 -30.78
C GLN A 231 11.80 -3.22 -29.27
N VAL A 232 11.38 -2.17 -28.57
CA VAL A 232 10.97 -2.25 -27.16
C VAL A 232 9.47 -2.51 -27.12
N ASP A 233 9.08 -3.66 -26.59
CA ASP A 233 7.69 -3.95 -26.33
C ASP A 233 7.21 -3.13 -25.12
N PRO A 234 6.08 -2.42 -25.22
CA PRO A 234 5.56 -1.65 -24.11
C PRO A 234 5.11 -2.58 -22.98
N GLU A 235 5.56 -2.31 -21.76
CA GLU A 235 5.00 -2.97 -20.57
C GLU A 235 3.56 -2.48 -20.36
N LEU A 236 2.61 -3.42 -20.32
CA LEU A 236 1.19 -3.13 -20.25
C LEU A 236 0.84 -2.54 -18.87
N ILE A 237 0.68 -1.22 -18.82
CA ILE A 237 0.10 -0.54 -17.66
C ILE A 237 -1.44 -0.66 -17.70
N GLN A 238 -2.07 -0.92 -16.55
CA GLN A 238 -3.53 -1.09 -16.45
C GLN A 238 -4.31 0.10 -17.04
N SER A 239 -5.43 -0.18 -17.70
CA SER A 239 -6.27 0.83 -18.38
C SER A 239 -7.25 1.53 -17.44
N THR A 240 -7.37 1.04 -16.21
CA THR A 240 -8.26 1.57 -15.17
C THR A 240 -7.49 1.74 -13.87
N ASP A 241 -7.97 2.62 -13.00
CA ASP A 241 -7.53 2.67 -11.61
C ASP A 241 -8.12 1.49 -10.81
N THR A 242 -7.78 1.42 -9.52
CA THR A 242 -8.28 0.40 -8.59
C THR A 242 -9.80 0.43 -8.41
N GLY A 243 -10.45 1.56 -8.73
CA GLY A 243 -11.90 1.75 -8.69
C GLY A 243 -12.62 1.50 -10.02
N GLY A 244 -11.90 1.08 -11.07
CA GLY A 244 -12.44 0.84 -12.40
C GLY A 244 -12.61 2.10 -13.26
N ASP A 245 -12.13 3.26 -12.81
CA ASP A 245 -12.17 4.49 -13.58
C ASP A 245 -11.10 4.47 -14.69
N GLU A 246 -11.50 4.74 -15.92
CA GLU A 246 -10.65 4.60 -17.09
C GLU A 246 -9.59 5.69 -17.15
N PHE A 247 -8.35 5.30 -17.42
CA PHE A 247 -7.26 6.25 -17.63
C PHE A 247 -7.34 6.89 -19.01
N PHE A 248 -7.31 8.22 -19.01
CA PHE A 248 -7.16 9.06 -20.17
C PHE A 248 -5.81 9.78 -20.11
N VAL A 249 -5.25 10.02 -21.30
CA VAL A 249 -4.08 10.89 -21.42
C VAL A 249 -4.60 12.29 -21.72
N ASN A 250 -4.33 13.24 -20.83
CA ASN A 250 -4.64 14.64 -21.11
C ASN A 250 -3.72 15.15 -22.24
N LYS A 251 -4.00 16.32 -22.77
CA LYS A 251 -3.22 16.85 -23.91
C LYS A 251 -1.75 17.20 -23.60
N TYR A 252 -1.33 17.09 -22.34
CA TYR A 252 0.05 17.27 -21.90
C TYR A 252 0.77 15.93 -21.70
N GLY A 253 0.10 14.80 -21.91
CA GLY A 253 0.71 13.48 -21.72
C GLY A 253 0.54 12.92 -20.30
N GLU A 254 -0.12 13.63 -19.39
CA GLU A 254 -0.36 13.14 -18.03
C GLU A 254 -1.55 12.18 -18.01
N LEU A 255 -1.43 11.11 -17.21
CA LEU A 255 -2.52 10.20 -16.92
C LEU A 255 -3.49 10.85 -15.93
N LYS A 256 -4.77 10.90 -16.31
CA LYS A 256 -5.89 11.33 -15.48
C LYS A 256 -7.01 10.31 -15.59
N THR A 257 -7.75 10.08 -14.53
CA THR A 257 -8.94 9.23 -14.63
C THR A 257 -10.06 9.99 -15.36
N ARG A 258 -11.06 9.27 -15.88
CA ARG A 258 -12.19 9.89 -16.58
C ARG A 258 -12.89 10.91 -15.68
N SER A 259 -13.13 10.54 -14.43
CA SER A 259 -13.84 11.38 -13.46
C SER A 259 -13.07 12.65 -13.13
N GLU A 260 -11.75 12.55 -12.96
CA GLU A 260 -10.87 13.72 -12.78
C GLU A 260 -10.94 14.64 -14.01
N LEU A 261 -10.90 14.07 -15.21
CA LEU A 261 -10.94 14.85 -16.44
C LEU A 261 -12.30 15.56 -16.61
N GLU A 262 -13.41 14.88 -16.31
CA GLU A 262 -14.75 15.46 -16.32
C GLU A 262 -14.90 16.55 -15.25
N PHE A 263 -14.29 16.39 -14.07
CA PHE A 263 -14.27 17.41 -13.03
C PHE A 263 -13.49 18.66 -13.47
N LEU A 264 -12.29 18.47 -14.05
CA LEU A 264 -11.45 19.55 -14.57
C LEU A 264 -12.10 20.30 -15.74
N GLN A 265 -12.98 19.64 -16.51
CA GLN A 265 -13.77 20.28 -17.57
C GLN A 265 -14.94 21.10 -17.04
N LYS A 266 -15.57 20.70 -15.92
CA LYS A 266 -16.76 21.39 -15.38
C LYS A 266 -16.44 22.75 -14.76
N ASN A 267 -15.22 22.96 -14.25
CA ASN A 267 -14.82 24.22 -13.63
C ASN A 267 -14.10 25.16 -14.63
N SER A 268 -14.78 26.25 -15.01
CA SER A 268 -14.33 27.20 -16.05
C SER A 268 -13.02 27.97 -15.72
N SER A 269 -12.65 28.05 -14.44
CA SER A 269 -11.45 28.77 -13.99
C SER A 269 -10.15 27.99 -14.27
N ASP A 270 -10.19 26.66 -14.18
CA ASP A 270 -9.02 25.79 -14.28
C ASP A 270 -8.94 25.04 -15.62
N SER A 271 -10.05 24.95 -16.36
CA SER A 271 -10.08 24.37 -17.71
C SER A 271 -9.15 25.07 -18.70
N SER A 272 -8.77 26.33 -18.45
CA SER A 272 -7.73 27.04 -19.21
C SER A 272 -6.29 26.71 -18.79
N GLN A 273 -6.08 26.27 -17.54
CA GLN A 273 -4.77 25.84 -17.03
C GLN A 273 -4.44 24.42 -17.52
N TYR A 274 -5.43 23.52 -17.47
CA TYR A 274 -5.32 22.16 -18.01
C TYR A 274 -5.67 22.09 -19.51
N LEU A 275 -6.25 23.16 -20.03
CA LEU A 275 -6.28 23.55 -21.45
C LEU A 275 -6.88 22.41 -22.32
N VAL A 276 -7.87 21.71 -21.75
CA VAL A 276 -8.60 20.57 -22.33
C VAL A 276 -9.52 21.09 -23.43
N THR A 277 -9.16 20.91 -24.69
CA THR A 277 -10.08 21.24 -25.80
C THR A 277 -11.21 20.21 -25.81
N GLN A 278 -12.46 20.67 -25.76
CA GLN A 278 -13.65 19.80 -25.85
C GLN A 278 -13.49 18.84 -27.04
N GLY A 279 -13.40 17.54 -26.77
CA GLY A 279 -13.33 16.48 -27.79
C GLY A 279 -11.94 15.96 -28.17
N THR A 280 -10.83 16.40 -27.55
CA THR A 280 -9.47 15.85 -27.79
C THR A 280 -8.93 15.11 -26.57
N ILE A 281 -9.55 13.97 -26.28
CA ILE A 281 -9.13 13.09 -25.19
C ILE A 281 -8.79 11.74 -25.83
N TYR A 282 -7.59 11.23 -25.55
CA TYR A 282 -7.16 9.93 -26.06
C TYR A 282 -7.40 8.88 -24.97
N ARG A 283 -8.33 7.95 -25.26
CA ARG A 283 -8.63 6.82 -24.39
C ARG A 283 -7.52 5.79 -24.49
N LYS A 284 -7.07 5.29 -23.35
CA LYS A 284 -6.19 4.14 -23.30
C LYS A 284 -7.03 2.87 -23.46
N TYR A 285 -6.72 2.06 -24.46
CA TYR A 285 -7.38 0.76 -24.67
C TYR A 285 -6.61 -0.31 -23.91
N SER A 286 -7.32 -1.25 -23.27
CA SER A 286 -6.69 -2.46 -22.74
C SER A 286 -6.24 -3.35 -23.89
N TYR A 287 -5.26 -4.22 -23.61
CA TYR A 287 -4.80 -5.22 -24.58
C TYR A 287 -5.95 -6.10 -25.07
N ASP A 288 -6.89 -6.49 -24.20
CA ASP A 288 -8.07 -7.28 -24.54
C ASP A 288 -9.01 -6.60 -25.54
N MET A 289 -9.02 -5.27 -25.59
CA MET A 289 -9.78 -4.49 -26.58
C MET A 289 -9.06 -4.38 -27.93
N LEU A 290 -7.79 -4.77 -28.00
CA LEU A 290 -6.93 -4.70 -29.18
C LEU A 290 -6.56 -6.08 -29.74
N SER A 291 -6.65 -7.15 -28.95
CA SER A 291 -6.38 -8.52 -29.38
C SER A 291 -7.62 -9.21 -29.94
N ASP A 292 -7.42 -10.07 -30.95
CA ASP A 292 -8.49 -10.93 -31.46
C ASP A 292 -9.01 -11.85 -30.33
N PRO A 293 -10.34 -12.02 -30.18
CA PRO A 293 -10.91 -12.84 -29.12
C PRO A 293 -10.41 -14.28 -29.23
N ILE A 294 -9.87 -14.81 -28.12
CA ILE A 294 -9.40 -16.19 -28.03
C ILE A 294 -10.60 -17.11 -28.29
N LYS A 295 -10.48 -18.01 -29.28
CA LYS A 295 -11.52 -19.02 -29.52
C LYS A 295 -11.57 -19.99 -28.35
N SER A 296 -12.70 -20.00 -27.64
CA SER A 296 -12.98 -20.95 -26.57
C SER A 296 -12.83 -22.39 -27.06
N ALA A 297 -12.07 -23.20 -26.31
CA ALA A 297 -11.95 -24.65 -26.53
C ALA A 297 -12.89 -25.38 -25.54
N PRO A 298 -13.56 -26.48 -25.96
CA PRO A 298 -14.43 -27.25 -25.07
C PRO A 298 -13.64 -27.86 -23.90
N ALA A 299 -14.14 -27.70 -22.68
CA ALA A 299 -13.56 -28.31 -21.47
C ALA A 299 -13.90 -29.82 -21.38
N THR A 300 -13.04 -30.59 -20.72
CA THR A 300 -13.25 -32.02 -20.44
C THR A 300 -13.88 -32.18 -19.06
N LEU A 301 -15.01 -32.89 -18.97
CA LEU A 301 -15.74 -33.15 -17.72
C LEU A 301 -15.63 -34.62 -17.31
N VAL A 302 -15.31 -34.89 -16.03
CA VAL A 302 -15.28 -36.23 -15.44
C VAL A 302 -16.17 -36.26 -14.21
N VAL A 303 -17.16 -37.15 -14.18
CA VAL A 303 -18.12 -37.30 -13.07
C VAL A 303 -17.85 -38.60 -12.30
N GLN A 304 -17.84 -38.52 -10.97
CA GLN A 304 -17.73 -39.66 -10.06
C GLN A 304 -18.90 -39.62 -9.06
N SER A 305 -19.70 -40.69 -8.92
CA SER A 305 -20.77 -40.71 -7.92
C SER A 305 -20.27 -41.17 -6.55
N ILE A 306 -20.78 -40.59 -5.46
CA ILE A 306 -20.51 -41.02 -4.09
C ILE A 306 -21.79 -41.66 -3.53
N ALA A 307 -21.73 -42.97 -3.24
CA ALA A 307 -22.79 -43.80 -2.64
C ALA A 307 -24.09 -44.05 -3.47
N SER A 308 -24.79 -45.14 -3.13
CA SER A 308 -25.91 -45.72 -3.89
C SER A 308 -27.31 -45.26 -3.44
N ASP A 309 -27.44 -44.85 -2.18
CA ASP A 309 -28.67 -44.36 -1.56
C ASP A 309 -29.10 -42.96 -2.05
N THR A 310 -28.16 -42.18 -2.57
CA THR A 310 -28.38 -40.83 -3.10
C THR A 310 -28.84 -40.81 -4.56
N ARG A 311 -28.45 -41.81 -5.37
CA ARG A 311 -28.92 -41.94 -6.76
C ARG A 311 -30.42 -42.23 -6.84
N ASP A 312 -30.91 -43.09 -5.93
CA ASP A 312 -32.32 -43.47 -5.86
C ASP A 312 -33.20 -42.31 -5.34
N ALA A 313 -32.62 -41.33 -4.65
CA ALA A 313 -33.33 -40.15 -4.14
C ALA A 313 -33.69 -39.12 -5.22
N LEU A 314 -33.03 -39.15 -6.38
CA LEU A 314 -33.28 -38.24 -7.52
C LEU A 314 -34.05 -38.93 -8.66
N ALA A 315 -34.38 -40.22 -8.50
CA ALA A 315 -35.05 -41.00 -9.53
C ALA A 315 -36.55 -40.65 -9.59
N LEU A 316 -36.96 -40.01 -10.70
CA LEU A 316 -38.36 -39.78 -11.04
C LEU A 316 -38.98 -41.05 -11.65
N ALA A 317 -38.98 -42.16 -10.92
CA ALA A 317 -39.56 -43.42 -11.39
C ALA A 317 -41.06 -43.51 -11.07
N GLY A 318 -41.84 -44.13 -11.95
CA GLY A 318 -43.23 -44.53 -11.65
C GLY A 318 -44.31 -43.44 -11.78
N GLY A 319 -44.05 -42.34 -12.49
CA GLY A 319 -45.04 -41.27 -12.70
C GLY A 319 -45.12 -40.27 -11.54
N SER A 320 -44.06 -40.15 -10.73
CA SER A 320 -43.94 -39.09 -9.73
C SER A 320 -43.79 -37.72 -10.38
N ASN A 321 -44.47 -36.71 -9.84
CA ASN A 321 -44.42 -35.32 -10.34
C ASN A 321 -43.23 -34.51 -9.83
N GLY A 322 -42.35 -35.10 -9.01
CA GLY A 322 -41.17 -34.42 -8.49
C GLY A 322 -40.38 -35.22 -7.46
N VAL A 323 -39.25 -34.66 -7.02
CA VAL A 323 -38.41 -35.16 -5.92
C VAL A 323 -38.74 -34.38 -4.65
N ASP A 324 -39.05 -35.12 -3.58
CA ASP A 324 -39.34 -34.57 -2.26
C ASP A 324 -38.10 -34.56 -1.36
N LEU A 325 -37.71 -33.35 -0.95
CA LEU A 325 -36.54 -33.07 -0.12
C LEU A 325 -36.90 -32.73 1.33
N SER A 326 -38.18 -32.67 1.69
CA SER A 326 -38.66 -32.27 3.03
C SER A 326 -38.15 -33.19 4.14
N ALA A 327 -37.98 -34.49 3.84
CA ALA A 327 -37.48 -35.50 4.77
C ALA A 327 -35.94 -35.70 4.70
N LYS A 328 -35.23 -34.95 3.86
CA LYS A 328 -33.77 -35.06 3.69
C LYS A 328 -33.05 -34.07 4.59
N THR A 329 -31.84 -34.42 5.01
CA THR A 329 -30.96 -33.49 5.72
C THR A 329 -29.95 -32.85 4.76
N ARG A 330 -29.46 -31.66 5.11
CA ARG A 330 -28.47 -30.93 4.31
C ARG A 330 -27.20 -31.76 4.08
N ALA A 331 -26.72 -32.45 5.12
CA ALA A 331 -25.59 -33.35 5.06
C ALA A 331 -25.80 -34.53 4.09
N GLN A 332 -27.05 -35.01 3.91
CA GLN A 332 -27.37 -36.06 2.95
C GLN A 332 -27.39 -35.58 1.50
N MET A 333 -27.63 -34.28 1.27
CA MET A 333 -27.80 -33.70 -0.07
C MET A 333 -26.56 -32.97 -0.60
N ARG A 334 -25.51 -32.81 0.21
CA ARG A 334 -24.28 -32.08 -0.14
C ARG A 334 -23.37 -32.81 -1.12
N ASP A 335 -23.30 -34.14 -1.01
CA ASP A 335 -22.32 -34.96 -1.73
C ASP A 335 -23.01 -35.89 -2.76
N LEU A 336 -23.88 -35.34 -3.63
CA LEU A 336 -24.62 -36.14 -4.62
C LEU A 336 -23.68 -36.80 -5.64
N PHE A 337 -22.74 -36.03 -6.18
CA PHE A 337 -21.69 -36.50 -7.07
C PHE A 337 -20.48 -35.57 -7.02
N GLN A 338 -19.37 -36.03 -7.56
CA GLN A 338 -18.15 -35.26 -7.73
C GLN A 338 -17.90 -34.96 -9.20
N LEU A 339 -17.46 -33.74 -9.48
CA LEU A 339 -17.08 -33.26 -10.80
C LEU A 339 -15.60 -32.86 -10.81
N SER A 340 -14.88 -33.24 -11.86
CA SER A 340 -13.54 -32.74 -12.18
C SER A 340 -13.58 -32.13 -13.57
N VAL A 341 -12.92 -30.98 -13.75
CA VAL A 341 -12.86 -30.27 -15.03
C VAL A 341 -11.41 -30.15 -15.46
N ASP A 342 -11.08 -30.59 -16.67
CA ASP A 342 -9.73 -30.54 -17.24
C ASP A 342 -8.63 -31.18 -16.37
N GLY A 343 -9.00 -32.18 -15.55
CA GLY A 343 -8.08 -32.88 -14.66
C GLY A 343 -7.88 -32.19 -13.30
N SER A 344 -8.71 -31.21 -12.95
CA SER A 344 -8.73 -30.57 -11.62
C SER A 344 -9.04 -31.57 -10.51
N ALA A 345 -8.81 -31.16 -9.26
CA ALA A 345 -9.30 -31.90 -8.10
C ALA A 345 -10.83 -32.07 -8.16
N TYR A 346 -11.32 -33.21 -7.64
CA TYR A 346 -12.74 -33.51 -7.59
C TYR A 346 -13.48 -32.58 -6.63
N VAL A 347 -14.64 -32.12 -7.06
CA VAL A 347 -15.49 -31.17 -6.35
C VAL A 347 -16.85 -31.80 -6.10
N SER A 348 -17.27 -31.87 -4.84
CA SER A 348 -18.62 -32.31 -4.51
C SER A 348 -19.66 -31.30 -5.00
N VAL A 349 -20.70 -31.81 -5.63
CA VAL A 349 -21.87 -31.07 -6.13
C VAL A 349 -23.11 -31.72 -5.52
N GLY A 350 -23.98 -30.88 -4.98
CA GLY A 350 -25.17 -31.30 -4.26
C GLY A 350 -26.39 -30.41 -4.49
N LEU A 351 -27.47 -30.71 -3.76
CA LEU A 351 -28.71 -29.92 -3.69
C LEU A 351 -29.00 -29.52 -2.24
N GLU A 352 -27.94 -29.33 -1.46
CA GLU A 352 -28.00 -29.00 -0.04
C GLU A 352 -28.74 -27.68 0.23
N ASN A 353 -28.81 -26.78 -0.75
CA ASN A 353 -29.44 -25.46 -0.63
C ASN A 353 -30.97 -25.52 -0.72
N LEU A 354 -31.53 -26.62 -1.20
CA LEU A 354 -32.97 -26.80 -1.34
C LEU A 354 -33.63 -27.48 -0.13
N VAL A 355 -32.82 -27.98 0.81
CA VAL A 355 -33.33 -28.67 2.01
C VAL A 355 -33.91 -27.65 3.00
N GLY A 356 -35.19 -27.80 3.34
CA GLY A 356 -35.86 -26.95 4.34
C GLY A 356 -36.49 -25.67 3.80
N ARG A 357 -36.55 -25.49 2.47
CA ARG A 357 -37.26 -24.38 1.84
C ARG A 357 -38.78 -24.53 2.03
N VAL A 358 -39.48 -23.44 2.30
CA VAL A 358 -40.93 -23.44 2.57
C VAL A 358 -41.71 -23.32 1.25
N GLY A 359 -42.48 -24.36 0.88
CA GLY A 359 -43.37 -24.37 -0.30
C GLY A 359 -43.31 -25.68 -1.09
N ASN A 360 -44.47 -26.14 -1.60
CA ASN A 360 -44.76 -27.44 -2.24
C ASN A 360 -43.53 -28.33 -2.56
N ASP A 361 -43.35 -29.34 -1.71
CA ASP A 361 -42.17 -30.19 -1.54
C ASP A 361 -41.87 -31.17 -2.70
N ALA A 362 -42.16 -30.83 -3.96
CA ALA A 362 -41.87 -31.70 -5.09
C ALA A 362 -41.23 -30.91 -6.23
N LEU A 363 -39.90 -31.02 -6.35
CA LEU A 363 -39.13 -30.36 -7.41
C LEU A 363 -39.20 -31.18 -8.70
N SER A 364 -39.53 -30.53 -9.81
CA SER A 364 -39.44 -31.14 -11.14
C SER A 364 -37.99 -31.40 -11.55
N GLY A 365 -37.78 -32.34 -12.48
CA GLY A 365 -36.44 -32.61 -13.03
C GLY A 365 -35.78 -31.38 -13.66
N GLN A 366 -36.58 -30.47 -14.23
CA GLN A 366 -36.11 -29.20 -14.79
C GLN A 366 -35.64 -28.23 -13.70
N GLU A 367 -36.35 -28.13 -12.58
CA GLU A 367 -35.94 -27.30 -11.45
C GLU A 367 -34.65 -27.83 -10.80
N ILE A 368 -34.53 -29.15 -10.69
CA ILE A 368 -33.29 -29.80 -10.21
C ILE A 368 -32.12 -29.49 -11.13
N ALA A 369 -32.30 -29.60 -12.45
CA ALA A 369 -31.25 -29.30 -13.42
C ALA A 369 -30.84 -27.82 -13.39
N SER A 370 -31.81 -26.91 -13.23
CA SER A 370 -31.55 -25.48 -13.05
C SER A 370 -30.73 -25.22 -11.79
N GLU A 371 -31.06 -25.87 -10.68
CA GLU A 371 -30.33 -25.66 -9.43
C GLU A 371 -28.93 -26.26 -9.47
N LEU A 372 -28.76 -27.48 -10.01
CA LEU A 372 -27.44 -28.07 -10.22
C LEU A 372 -26.56 -27.20 -11.13
N THR A 373 -27.15 -26.56 -12.14
CA THR A 373 -26.45 -25.61 -13.00
C THR A 373 -25.89 -24.43 -12.19
N LYS A 374 -26.68 -23.87 -11.26
CA LYS A 374 -26.21 -22.78 -10.40
C LYS A 374 -25.08 -23.26 -9.48
N VAL A 375 -25.29 -24.36 -8.76
CA VAL A 375 -24.30 -24.90 -7.82
C VAL A 375 -22.97 -25.20 -8.54
N ILE A 376 -23.00 -25.81 -9.72
CA ILE A 376 -21.77 -26.09 -10.48
C ILE A 376 -21.06 -24.79 -10.88
N ASN A 377 -21.80 -23.81 -11.43
CA ASN A 377 -21.19 -22.54 -11.82
C ASN A 377 -20.69 -21.73 -10.62
N GLU A 378 -21.26 -21.91 -9.44
CA GLU A 378 -20.72 -21.33 -8.20
C GLU A 378 -19.40 -22.01 -7.79
N ARG A 379 -19.38 -23.35 -7.76
CA ARG A 379 -18.22 -24.13 -7.28
C ARG A 379 -17.02 -24.10 -8.24
N PHE A 380 -17.26 -23.86 -9.53
CA PHE A 380 -16.22 -23.72 -10.57
C PHE A 380 -16.07 -22.30 -11.11
N GLY A 381 -16.89 -21.35 -10.67
CA GLY A 381 -16.81 -19.96 -11.10
C GLY A 381 -15.62 -19.22 -10.49
N ASP A 382 -15.64 -17.91 -10.66
CA ASP A 382 -14.66 -16.96 -10.11
C ASP A 382 -14.99 -16.51 -8.67
N GLY A 383 -15.87 -17.23 -7.98
CA GLY A 383 -16.32 -16.91 -6.63
C GLY A 383 -15.21 -16.91 -5.57
N ARG A 384 -15.42 -16.13 -4.52
CA ARG A 384 -14.54 -16.00 -3.35
C ARG A 384 -15.30 -16.25 -2.05
N GLU A 385 -14.57 -16.66 -1.03
CA GLU A 385 -15.08 -16.82 0.33
C GLU A 385 -15.03 -15.50 1.10
N PHE A 386 -15.88 -15.35 2.13
CA PHE A 386 -15.77 -14.28 3.11
C PHE A 386 -14.78 -14.66 4.19
N ASP A 387 -13.93 -13.71 4.57
CA ASP A 387 -13.16 -13.80 5.81
C ASP A 387 -14.05 -13.38 6.98
N LEU A 388 -14.30 -14.31 7.89
CA LEU A 388 -15.18 -14.15 9.05
C LEU A 388 -14.41 -14.04 10.36
N SER A 389 -13.09 -13.80 10.32
CA SER A 389 -12.24 -13.69 11.52
C SER A 389 -12.70 -12.62 12.51
N ASP A 390 -13.41 -11.60 12.02
CA ASP A 390 -13.97 -10.52 12.85
C ASP A 390 -15.22 -10.96 13.63
N PHE A 391 -15.89 -12.05 13.25
CA PHE A 391 -17.14 -12.52 13.85
C PHE A 391 -16.94 -13.76 14.75
N ILE A 392 -15.94 -14.58 14.44
CA ILE A 392 -15.64 -15.81 15.17
C ILE A 392 -14.14 -16.02 15.28
N ASP A 393 -13.67 -16.40 16.47
CA ASP A 393 -12.25 -16.68 16.70
C ASP A 393 -11.86 -18.11 16.26
N ALA A 394 -10.55 -18.39 16.26
CA ALA A 394 -10.01 -19.70 15.88
C ALA A 394 -10.44 -20.84 16.82
N ALA A 395 -10.97 -20.54 18.01
CA ALA A 395 -11.52 -21.52 18.94
C ALA A 395 -13.04 -21.73 18.76
N GLY A 396 -13.67 -21.02 17.81
CA GLY A 396 -15.10 -21.08 17.54
C GLY A 396 -15.96 -20.24 18.49
N ALA A 397 -15.38 -19.28 19.22
CA ALA A 397 -16.10 -18.37 20.08
C ALA A 397 -16.50 -17.08 19.33
N SER A 398 -17.73 -16.61 19.57
CA SER A 398 -18.25 -15.35 19.00
C SER A 398 -17.48 -14.15 19.55
N THR A 399 -17.15 -13.20 18.66
CA THR A 399 -16.54 -11.90 19.02
C THR A 399 -17.55 -10.87 19.51
N GLY A 400 -18.86 -11.18 19.46
CA GLY A 400 -19.95 -10.33 19.95
C GLY A 400 -20.49 -9.32 18.93
N VAL A 401 -20.04 -9.35 17.68
CA VAL A 401 -20.57 -8.49 16.62
C VAL A 401 -22.02 -8.88 16.31
N THR A 402 -22.91 -7.90 16.38
CA THR A 402 -24.36 -8.09 16.22
C THR A 402 -24.87 -7.28 15.03
N LEU A 403 -25.63 -7.96 14.16
CA LEU A 403 -26.42 -7.35 13.09
C LEU A 403 -27.85 -7.14 13.61
N ASN A 404 -28.31 -5.90 13.65
CA ASN A 404 -29.65 -5.55 14.10
C ASN A 404 -30.56 -5.36 12.89
N LEU A 405 -31.64 -6.15 12.83
CA LEU A 405 -32.71 -6.00 11.84
C LEU A 405 -33.89 -5.30 12.51
N THR A 406 -34.24 -4.11 12.03
CA THR A 406 -35.33 -3.30 12.59
C THR A 406 -36.46 -3.14 11.58
N ARG A 407 -37.66 -3.55 12.00
CA ARG A 407 -38.92 -3.29 11.28
C ARG A 407 -39.55 -2.03 11.87
N ASP A 408 -39.74 -1.03 11.02
CA ASP A 408 -40.46 0.19 11.34
C ASP A 408 -41.85 0.17 10.67
N TYR A 409 -42.88 0.24 11.51
CA TYR A 409 -44.29 0.19 11.08
C TYR A 409 -44.86 1.56 10.67
N ASP A 410 -44.23 2.67 11.07
CA ASP A 410 -44.82 4.02 10.94
C ASP A 410 -43.91 5.03 10.18
N GLN A 411 -42.81 4.58 9.57
CA GLN A 411 -41.81 5.44 8.89
C GLN A 411 -41.36 6.63 9.77
N GLY A 412 -41.28 6.40 11.09
CA GLY A 412 -41.35 7.47 12.08
C GLY A 412 -41.35 6.96 13.53
N ASP A 413 -40.22 6.40 13.95
CA ASP A 413 -39.64 6.24 15.32
C ASP A 413 -40.46 5.70 16.51
N ALA A 414 -41.80 5.70 16.51
CA ALA A 414 -42.58 5.37 17.70
C ALA A 414 -42.93 3.88 17.83
N ASN A 415 -43.03 3.15 16.72
CA ASN A 415 -43.45 1.75 16.70
C ASN A 415 -42.49 0.89 15.87
N LYS A 416 -41.41 0.45 16.51
CA LYS A 416 -40.35 -0.36 15.92
C LYS A 416 -40.08 -1.63 16.72
N ILE A 417 -39.74 -2.70 16.03
CA ILE A 417 -39.25 -3.94 16.63
C ILE A 417 -37.85 -4.19 16.07
N THR A 418 -36.90 -4.56 16.92
CA THR A 418 -35.52 -4.88 16.52
C THR A 418 -35.17 -6.31 16.92
N LEU A 419 -34.57 -7.04 15.99
CA LEU A 419 -33.95 -8.34 16.22
C LEU A 419 -32.42 -8.21 16.16
N ALA A 420 -31.76 -8.54 17.26
CA ALA A 420 -30.31 -8.60 17.37
C ALA A 420 -29.80 -10.00 16.95
N VAL A 421 -29.02 -10.08 15.87
CA VAL A 421 -28.44 -11.31 15.32
C VAL A 421 -26.94 -11.33 15.59
N ASN A 422 -26.49 -12.16 16.54
CA ASN A 422 -25.06 -12.34 16.80
C ASN A 422 -24.45 -13.25 15.74
N LEU A 423 -23.59 -12.69 14.87
CA LEU A 423 -23.06 -13.41 13.71
C LEU A 423 -22.16 -14.59 14.10
N GLY A 424 -21.33 -14.44 15.14
CA GLY A 424 -20.49 -15.54 15.63
C GLY A 424 -21.31 -16.69 16.22
N GLU A 425 -22.42 -16.38 16.91
CA GLU A 425 -23.33 -17.40 17.44
C GLU A 425 -24.04 -18.17 16.32
N VAL A 426 -24.49 -17.46 15.27
CA VAL A 426 -25.07 -18.08 14.07
C VAL A 426 -24.10 -19.09 13.47
N LEU A 427 -22.83 -18.72 13.28
CA LEU A 427 -21.80 -19.60 12.71
C LEU A 427 -21.53 -20.82 13.59
N ALA A 428 -21.42 -20.65 14.91
CA ALA A 428 -21.21 -21.75 15.83
C ALA A 428 -22.38 -22.75 15.85
N LEU A 429 -23.63 -22.25 15.86
CA LEU A 429 -24.84 -23.08 15.80
C LEU A 429 -24.95 -23.81 14.46
N ALA A 430 -24.72 -23.11 13.35
CA ALA A 430 -24.77 -23.67 12.00
C ALA A 430 -23.72 -24.77 11.79
N LYS A 431 -22.49 -24.58 12.31
CA LYS A 431 -21.43 -25.61 12.27
C LYS A 431 -21.83 -26.84 13.06
N THR A 432 -22.41 -26.65 14.25
CA THR A 432 -22.86 -27.74 15.13
C THR A 432 -24.00 -28.54 14.51
N ALA A 433 -24.92 -27.86 13.81
CA ALA A 433 -26.02 -28.47 13.08
C ALA A 433 -25.58 -29.15 11.77
N GLY A 434 -24.34 -28.89 11.31
CA GLY A 434 -23.80 -29.43 10.05
C GLY A 434 -24.32 -28.72 8.80
N ASP A 435 -24.84 -27.49 8.93
CA ASP A 435 -25.36 -26.73 7.78
C ASP A 435 -24.28 -25.97 7.02
N ILE A 436 -23.15 -25.69 7.66
CA ILE A 436 -21.97 -25.04 7.07
C ILE A 436 -20.73 -25.90 7.28
N ASP A 437 -19.78 -25.78 6.36
CA ASP A 437 -18.48 -26.46 6.44
C ASP A 437 -17.36 -25.43 6.54
N ILE A 438 -17.22 -24.85 7.74
CA ILE A 438 -16.16 -23.90 8.08
C ILE A 438 -15.10 -24.58 8.94
N ASP A 439 -13.83 -24.38 8.61
CA ASP A 439 -12.73 -24.55 9.55
C ASP A 439 -12.51 -23.21 10.25
N PHE A 440 -12.78 -23.15 11.56
CA PHE A 440 -12.61 -21.92 12.32
C PHE A 440 -11.14 -21.47 12.40
N ALA A 441 -10.17 -22.35 12.09
CA ALA A 441 -8.78 -21.93 11.98
C ALA A 441 -8.53 -21.01 10.76
N ASP A 442 -9.26 -21.23 9.67
CA ASP A 442 -9.17 -20.44 8.45
C ASP A 442 -10.24 -19.35 8.37
N SER A 443 -11.35 -19.49 9.10
CA SER A 443 -12.49 -18.54 9.16
C SER A 443 -13.07 -18.14 7.80
N MET A 444 -12.87 -18.96 6.78
CA MET A 444 -13.39 -18.71 5.43
C MET A 444 -14.73 -19.40 5.22
N LEU A 445 -15.69 -18.72 4.61
CA LEU A 445 -16.98 -19.32 4.26
C LEU A 445 -17.55 -18.74 2.97
N SER A 446 -18.18 -19.59 2.15
CA SER A 446 -18.86 -19.11 0.94
C SER A 446 -20.09 -18.22 1.26
N PRO A 447 -20.42 -17.23 0.41
CA PRO A 447 -21.59 -16.37 0.59
C PRO A 447 -22.92 -17.14 0.71
N GLU A 448 -23.05 -18.24 -0.03
CA GLU A 448 -24.22 -19.13 -0.03
C GLU A 448 -24.41 -19.80 1.33
N GLN A 449 -23.35 -20.41 1.88
CA GLN A 449 -23.40 -21.07 3.17
C GLN A 449 -23.70 -20.08 4.30
N LEU A 450 -23.14 -18.87 4.23
CA LEU A 450 -23.42 -17.79 5.17
C LEU A 450 -24.89 -17.34 5.11
N SER A 451 -25.43 -17.08 3.91
CA SER A 451 -26.82 -16.68 3.74
C SER A 451 -27.80 -17.74 4.23
N THR A 452 -27.49 -19.02 4.00
CA THR A 452 -28.34 -20.12 4.48
C THR A 452 -28.32 -20.24 5.99
N ALA A 453 -27.15 -20.09 6.63
CA ALA A 453 -27.04 -20.08 8.08
C ALA A 453 -27.87 -18.94 8.69
N LEU A 454 -27.82 -17.74 8.08
CA LEU A 454 -28.62 -16.60 8.51
C LEU A 454 -30.13 -16.87 8.35
N ASN A 455 -30.58 -17.36 7.20
CA ASN A 455 -31.99 -17.67 6.96
C ASN A 455 -32.54 -18.71 7.95
N LYS A 456 -31.77 -19.76 8.24
CA LYS A 456 -32.19 -20.77 9.21
C LYS A 456 -32.26 -20.21 10.63
N TYR A 457 -31.34 -19.31 10.99
CA TYR A 457 -31.40 -18.60 12.28
C TYR A 457 -32.62 -17.68 12.37
N LEU A 458 -32.92 -16.90 11.33
CA LEU A 458 -34.06 -15.98 11.29
C LEU A 458 -35.41 -16.72 11.36
N ASN A 459 -35.45 -17.98 10.92
CA ASN A 459 -36.61 -18.86 11.05
C ASN A 459 -36.65 -19.67 12.37
N ALA A 460 -35.86 -19.30 13.37
CA ALA A 460 -35.72 -20.03 14.65
C ALA A 460 -35.29 -21.50 14.50
N GLY A 461 -34.64 -21.85 13.38
CA GLY A 461 -34.28 -23.22 13.00
C GLY A 461 -33.13 -23.82 13.82
N TYR A 462 -32.47 -23.02 14.67
CA TYR A 462 -31.44 -23.48 15.61
C TYR A 462 -31.94 -23.58 17.06
N GLY A 463 -33.23 -23.42 17.30
CA GLY A 463 -33.82 -23.39 18.65
C GLY A 463 -33.63 -22.03 19.36
N ASN A 464 -33.18 -21.01 18.62
CA ASN A 464 -33.13 -19.62 19.05
C ASN A 464 -34.54 -19.01 19.09
N THR A 465 -34.74 -17.96 19.90
CA THR A 465 -36.03 -17.27 20.00
C THR A 465 -36.07 -16.08 19.06
N ILE A 466 -37.08 -16.00 18.19
CA ILE A 466 -37.34 -14.87 17.29
C ILE A 466 -38.68 -14.23 17.67
N PRO A 467 -38.81 -12.88 17.68
CA PRO A 467 -40.09 -12.22 17.90
C PRO A 467 -41.16 -12.67 16.89
N ALA A 468 -42.42 -12.81 17.33
CA ALA A 468 -43.51 -13.39 16.53
C ALA A 468 -43.86 -12.67 15.21
N ASN A 469 -43.31 -11.46 14.97
CA ASN A 469 -43.51 -10.67 13.76
C ASN A 469 -42.18 -10.42 13.00
N MET A 470 -41.19 -11.30 13.17
CA MET A 470 -39.82 -11.19 12.64
C MET A 470 -39.33 -12.51 12.01
N ASN A 471 -40.22 -13.46 11.74
CA ASN A 471 -39.89 -14.79 11.22
C ASN A 471 -40.06 -14.91 9.69
N ASP A 472 -40.29 -13.79 9.02
CA ASP A 472 -40.50 -13.62 7.58
C ASP A 472 -39.31 -12.92 6.91
N PHE A 473 -38.19 -12.76 7.64
CA PHE A 473 -36.97 -12.21 7.08
C PHE A 473 -36.21 -13.25 6.27
N GLU A 474 -35.85 -12.86 5.05
CA GLU A 474 -34.95 -13.63 4.19
C GLU A 474 -33.72 -12.80 3.83
N VAL A 475 -32.60 -13.50 3.68
CA VAL A 475 -31.29 -12.97 3.36
C VAL A 475 -30.73 -13.74 2.17
N GLU A 476 -30.28 -13.01 1.17
CA GLU A 476 -29.63 -13.57 0.00
C GLU A 476 -28.37 -12.76 -0.30
N TYR A 477 -27.30 -13.43 -0.74
CA TYR A 477 -26.18 -12.72 -1.33
C TYR A 477 -26.41 -12.53 -2.83
N ASP A 478 -26.65 -11.30 -3.26
CA ASP A 478 -26.80 -10.94 -4.66
C ASP A 478 -25.41 -10.76 -5.30
N PHE A 479 -24.98 -11.78 -6.05
CA PHE A 479 -23.71 -11.76 -6.78
C PHE A 479 -23.65 -10.66 -7.85
N ALA A 480 -24.78 -10.31 -8.46
CA ALA A 480 -24.81 -9.28 -9.51
C ALA A 480 -24.66 -7.88 -8.93
N ARG A 481 -25.18 -7.65 -7.71
CA ARG A 481 -25.09 -6.36 -7.01
C ARG A 481 -24.01 -6.32 -5.92
N GLN A 482 -23.26 -7.40 -5.74
CA GLN A 482 -22.17 -7.55 -4.76
C GLN A 482 -22.61 -7.12 -3.35
N GLY A 483 -23.66 -7.78 -2.84
CA GLY A 483 -24.29 -7.32 -1.60
C GLY A 483 -25.27 -8.29 -0.98
N PHE A 484 -25.54 -8.12 0.32
CA PHE A 484 -26.59 -8.87 1.00
C PHE A 484 -27.94 -8.17 0.82
N ARG A 485 -28.90 -8.87 0.24
CA ARG A 485 -30.28 -8.45 0.13
C ARG A 485 -31.07 -9.04 1.27
N PHE A 486 -31.67 -8.18 2.08
CA PHE A 486 -32.62 -8.52 3.12
C PHE A 486 -34.02 -8.19 2.62
N THR A 487 -34.95 -9.11 2.80
CA THR A 487 -36.35 -8.95 2.44
C THR A 487 -37.25 -9.33 3.61
N GLN A 488 -38.42 -8.70 3.69
CA GLN A 488 -39.47 -9.05 4.62
C GLN A 488 -40.83 -9.03 3.92
N ASP A 489 -41.85 -9.66 4.50
CA ASP A 489 -43.20 -9.58 3.98
C ASP A 489 -43.87 -8.24 4.35
N GLY A 490 -44.70 -7.72 3.45
CA GLY A 490 -45.52 -6.51 3.67
C GLY A 490 -44.89 -5.21 3.14
N GLU A 491 -45.36 -4.07 3.66
CA GLU A 491 -44.96 -2.72 3.18
C GLU A 491 -44.20 -1.90 4.25
N ASN A 492 -43.77 -2.55 5.34
CA ASN A 492 -43.07 -1.88 6.44
C ASN A 492 -41.62 -1.55 6.05
N SER A 493 -41.03 -0.55 6.70
CA SER A 493 -39.64 -0.16 6.42
C SER A 493 -38.65 -1.07 7.14
N LEU A 494 -37.63 -1.53 6.42
CA LEU A 494 -36.54 -2.35 6.94
C LEU A 494 -35.25 -1.54 7.10
N HIS A 495 -34.73 -1.52 8.32
CA HIS A 495 -33.41 -0.95 8.63
C HIS A 495 -32.46 -2.05 9.09
N VAL A 496 -31.21 -1.95 8.65
CA VAL A 496 -30.13 -2.87 9.02
C VAL A 496 -29.00 -2.05 9.63
N THR A 497 -28.70 -2.30 10.90
CA THR A 497 -27.64 -1.60 11.65
C THR A 497 -26.74 -2.60 12.35
N THR A 498 -25.63 -2.16 12.93
CA THR A 498 -24.76 -3.03 13.73
C THR A 498 -24.52 -2.46 15.11
N THR A 499 -24.22 -3.33 16.07
CA THR A 499 -23.72 -2.97 17.40
C THR A 499 -22.46 -3.78 17.71
N GLY A 500 -21.36 -3.10 18.05
CA GLY A 500 -20.08 -3.76 18.36
C GLY A 500 -18.87 -2.82 18.40
N VAL A 501 -17.64 -3.36 18.42
CA VAL A 501 -16.40 -2.57 18.26
C VAL A 501 -16.01 -2.44 16.78
N GLN A 502 -16.52 -3.33 15.92
CA GLN A 502 -16.25 -3.42 14.48
C GLN A 502 -17.57 -3.39 13.69
N SER A 503 -17.58 -2.78 12.50
CA SER A 503 -18.71 -2.81 11.58
C SER A 503 -18.81 -4.17 10.89
N ALA A 504 -20.01 -4.77 10.89
CA ALA A 504 -20.25 -5.98 10.11
C ALA A 504 -20.58 -5.61 8.66
N PHE A 505 -19.87 -6.18 7.71
CA PHE A 505 -20.15 -6.03 6.28
C PHE A 505 -20.31 -4.56 5.82
N GLY A 506 -19.50 -3.65 6.37
CA GLY A 506 -19.52 -2.23 6.00
C GLY A 506 -20.73 -1.43 6.49
N VAL A 507 -21.61 -2.01 7.33
CA VAL A 507 -22.74 -1.31 7.94
C VAL A 507 -22.25 -0.46 9.11
N GLU A 508 -22.73 0.78 9.21
CA GLU A 508 -22.37 1.67 10.32
C GLU A 508 -22.81 1.11 11.68
N ASN A 509 -22.00 1.40 12.70
CA ASN A 509 -22.25 1.00 14.07
C ASN A 509 -23.15 2.04 14.74
N VAL A 510 -24.30 1.61 15.24
CA VAL A 510 -25.33 2.52 15.76
C VAL A 510 -25.67 2.14 17.18
N ASP A 511 -25.55 3.10 18.10
CA ASP A 511 -26.02 2.92 19.48
C ASP A 511 -27.54 3.13 19.55
N LEU A 512 -28.29 2.03 19.46
CA LEU A 512 -29.76 2.03 19.53
C LEU A 512 -30.32 2.35 20.94
N THR A 513 -29.47 2.69 21.92
CA THR A 513 -29.91 3.09 23.27
C THR A 513 -30.20 4.59 23.42
N GLY A 514 -29.88 5.39 22.39
CA GLY A 514 -30.14 6.84 22.30
C GLY A 514 -31.36 7.24 21.45
N ALA A 515 -31.72 8.52 21.49
CA ALA A 515 -32.86 9.13 20.78
C ALA A 515 -32.55 9.52 19.32
N ASP A 516 -31.64 8.81 18.65
CA ASP A 516 -31.31 9.10 17.26
C ASP A 516 -32.32 8.41 16.33
N SER A 517 -32.79 9.14 15.32
CA SER A 517 -33.80 8.65 14.39
C SER A 517 -33.18 7.70 13.38
N LEU A 518 -33.77 6.52 13.21
CA LEU A 518 -33.34 5.55 12.19
C LEU A 518 -33.43 6.12 10.76
N ALA A 519 -34.23 7.18 10.57
CA ALA A 519 -34.37 7.93 9.34
C ALA A 519 -33.16 8.83 9.00
N GLU A 520 -32.35 9.22 10.00
CA GLU A 520 -31.14 10.03 9.82
C GLU A 520 -29.88 9.17 9.66
N ILE A 521 -29.99 7.86 9.97
CA ILE A 521 -28.91 6.87 9.98
C ILE A 521 -29.14 5.80 8.90
N ASP A 522 -29.71 6.17 7.74
CA ASP A 522 -29.89 5.23 6.62
C ASP A 522 -28.83 5.46 5.51
N PRO A 523 -27.57 4.99 5.69
CA PRO A 523 -26.53 5.17 4.68
C PRO A 523 -26.67 4.21 3.48
N VAL A 524 -27.62 3.27 3.50
CA VAL A 524 -27.70 2.22 2.48
C VAL A 524 -28.95 2.40 1.62
N GLY A 525 -28.83 3.15 0.53
CA GLY A 525 -29.92 3.43 -0.40
C GLY A 525 -30.65 2.14 -0.82
N ALA A 526 -31.98 2.15 -0.69
CA ALA A 526 -32.83 1.07 -1.20
C ALA A 526 -32.62 0.98 -2.71
N SER A 527 -32.00 -0.11 -3.19
CA SER A 527 -31.75 -0.30 -4.62
C SER A 527 -33.04 -0.51 -5.42
N ASP A 528 -34.15 -0.79 -4.75
CA ASP A 528 -35.49 -0.83 -5.29
C ASP A 528 -36.33 0.03 -4.33
N ASN A 529 -37.23 0.90 -4.81
CA ASN A 529 -38.00 1.85 -3.97
C ASN A 529 -39.01 1.17 -3.02
N ASP A 530 -38.79 -0.10 -2.69
CA ASP A 530 -39.60 -0.93 -1.81
C ASP A 530 -39.06 -0.83 -0.36
N PRO A 531 -39.84 -0.29 0.59
CA PRO A 531 -39.42 -0.17 1.98
C PRO A 531 -39.17 -1.54 2.66
N ALA A 532 -39.73 -2.63 2.13
CA ALA A 532 -39.55 -3.97 2.68
C ALA A 532 -38.24 -4.66 2.24
N ILE A 533 -37.46 -4.02 1.36
CA ILE A 533 -36.23 -4.58 0.81
C ILE A 533 -35.05 -3.68 1.17
N LYS A 534 -33.99 -4.27 1.71
CA LYS A 534 -32.74 -3.57 1.96
C LYS A 534 -31.55 -4.31 1.36
N LEU A 535 -30.80 -3.62 0.50
CA LEU A 535 -29.61 -4.17 -0.13
C LEU A 535 -28.37 -3.51 0.45
N LEU A 536 -27.57 -4.27 1.17
CA LEU A 536 -26.24 -3.85 1.60
C LEU A 536 -25.27 -4.00 0.43
N GLY A 537 -24.97 -2.91 -0.27
CA GLY A 537 -24.06 -2.92 -1.44
C GLY A 537 -22.57 -2.87 -1.07
N ASN A 538 -21.71 -3.13 -2.05
CA ASN A 538 -20.24 -3.09 -1.94
C ASN A 538 -19.64 -4.09 -0.94
N ILE A 539 -20.33 -5.18 -0.65
CA ILE A 539 -19.85 -6.26 0.22
C ILE A 539 -19.29 -7.34 -0.69
N ILE A 540 -18.00 -7.23 -0.98
CA ILE A 540 -17.27 -8.18 -1.83
C ILE A 540 -16.57 -9.21 -0.92
N PRO A 541 -16.66 -10.52 -1.20
CA PRO A 541 -15.93 -11.51 -0.42
C PRO A 541 -14.42 -11.26 -0.55
N ASN A 542 -13.78 -11.09 0.59
CA ASN A 542 -12.39 -10.66 0.75
C ASN A 542 -11.42 -11.83 0.99
N GLY A 543 -11.94 -13.04 1.18
CA GLY A 543 -11.19 -14.26 1.48
C GLY A 543 -10.60 -14.96 0.25
N ASN A 544 -10.32 -16.24 0.37
CA ASN A 544 -9.67 -17.00 -0.70
C ASN A 544 -10.60 -17.21 -1.91
N LEU A 545 -9.99 -17.46 -3.08
CA LEU A 545 -10.76 -17.95 -4.22
C LEU A 545 -11.30 -19.34 -3.89
N ILE A 546 -12.56 -19.60 -4.21
CA ILE A 546 -13.16 -20.95 -4.07
C ILE A 546 -12.39 -21.95 -4.95
N ARG A 547 -11.80 -21.46 -6.06
CA ARG A 547 -10.95 -22.23 -6.98
C ARG A 547 -9.76 -21.44 -7.46
N GLU A 548 -8.64 -22.14 -7.66
CA GLU A 548 -7.50 -21.57 -8.39
C GLU A 548 -7.91 -21.14 -9.80
N THR A 549 -7.40 -20.00 -10.25
CA THR A 549 -7.76 -19.38 -11.55
C THR A 549 -7.64 -20.33 -12.74
N ARG A 550 -6.71 -21.30 -12.70
CA ARG A 550 -6.53 -22.29 -13.77
C ARG A 550 -7.70 -23.28 -13.91
N ASP A 551 -8.42 -23.52 -12.82
CA ASP A 551 -9.50 -24.50 -12.71
C ASP A 551 -10.89 -23.86 -12.82
N GLN A 552 -10.96 -22.53 -12.91
CA GLN A 552 -12.21 -21.80 -13.02
C GLN A 552 -12.84 -21.97 -14.40
N ARG A 553 -14.14 -22.23 -14.46
CA ARG A 553 -14.92 -22.41 -15.68
C ARG A 553 -16.30 -21.79 -15.49
N SER A 554 -16.78 -21.12 -16.53
CA SER A 554 -18.12 -20.53 -16.56
C SER A 554 -18.96 -21.18 -17.66
N GLY A 555 -20.26 -21.30 -17.43
CA GLY A 555 -21.22 -21.73 -18.46
C GLY A 555 -21.44 -23.24 -18.53
N ILE A 556 -21.12 -23.99 -17.47
CA ILE A 556 -21.51 -25.40 -17.39
C ILE A 556 -23.03 -25.44 -17.20
N THR A 557 -23.74 -26.22 -18.03
CA THR A 557 -25.19 -26.35 -17.98
C THR A 557 -25.59 -27.80 -17.75
N VAL A 558 -26.55 -28.02 -16.85
CA VAL A 558 -27.20 -29.31 -16.64
C VAL A 558 -28.58 -29.27 -17.27
N THR A 559 -28.90 -30.27 -18.09
CA THR A 559 -30.22 -30.41 -18.72
C THR A 559 -30.86 -31.70 -18.25
N PHE A 560 -32.14 -31.63 -17.87
CA PHE A 560 -32.95 -32.81 -17.64
C PHE A 560 -33.45 -33.37 -18.97
N SER A 561 -33.36 -34.68 -19.15
CA SER A 561 -33.94 -35.40 -20.28
C SER A 561 -34.98 -36.38 -19.73
N ASP A 562 -36.18 -36.32 -20.31
CA ASP A 562 -37.31 -37.21 -20.00
C ASP A 562 -37.06 -38.67 -20.39
#